data_AF-A0A7I7JTM4-F1
#
_entry.id   AF-A0A7I7JTM4-F1
#
_cell.length_a   1.000
_cell.length_b   1.000
_cell.length_c   1.000
_cell.angle_alpha   90.00
_cell.angle_beta   90.00
_cell.angle_gamma   90.00
#
_symmetry.space_group_name_H-M   'P 1'
#
loop_
_entity.id
_entity.type
_entity.pdbx_description
1 polymer ?
#
loop_
_entity_poly.entity_id
_entity_poly.type
_entity_poly.pdbx_seq_one_letter_code
_entity_poly.pdbx_strand_id
1 'polypeptide(L)'
;MAALRAATDAEPQVAGKPGPALLTEALTRGEFYAPLVVGDRLDTDIAAANAAALPSLMVLTGVNSARDAVGAVAEQRPTYIGHDLRALLLDADGLAIGPQPQWQISVDGTTLTVAGAQPEEDDSDGLSIVRALAGAVAEAELAGRPFTVESADDTAAQALQHWSLLGTWP
;
A
#
# COMPACT_ATOMS: atom_id res chain seq x y z
N MET A 1 -11.41 -20.72 -11.65
CA MET A 1 -11.04 -20.19 -13.00
C MET A 1 -10.15 -21.18 -13.79
N ALA A 2 -10.41 -22.50 -13.72
CA ALA A 2 -9.62 -23.50 -14.47
C ALA A 2 -10.46 -24.25 -15.52
N ALA A 3 -11.78 -24.36 -15.32
CA ALA A 3 -12.65 -25.15 -16.20
C ALA A 3 -12.96 -24.49 -17.56
N LEU A 4 -12.95 -23.15 -17.67
CA LEU A 4 -13.36 -22.46 -18.90
C LEU A 4 -12.24 -22.33 -19.95
N ARG A 5 -10.97 -22.31 -19.53
CA ARG A 5 -9.82 -22.20 -20.46
C ARG A 5 -9.60 -23.44 -21.32
N ALA A 6 -10.01 -24.61 -20.83
CA ALA A 6 -9.77 -25.88 -21.51
C ALA A 6 -10.69 -26.14 -22.72
N ALA A 7 -11.73 -25.32 -22.94
CA ALA A 7 -12.79 -25.64 -23.89
C ALA A 7 -12.87 -24.77 -25.15
N THR A 8 -12.22 -23.60 -25.21
CA THR A 8 -12.54 -22.60 -26.25
C THR A 8 -11.38 -22.00 -27.03
N ASP A 9 -10.11 -22.29 -26.69
CA ASP A 9 -8.91 -21.73 -27.35
C ASP A 9 -8.93 -20.20 -27.56
N ALA A 10 -9.74 -19.51 -26.75
CA ALA A 10 -10.00 -18.08 -26.82
C ALA A 10 -9.70 -17.46 -25.46
N GLU A 11 -8.86 -16.43 -25.44
CA GLU A 11 -8.64 -15.61 -24.25
C GLU A 11 -9.90 -14.79 -23.96
N PRO A 12 -10.57 -14.99 -22.81
CA PRO A 12 -11.73 -14.18 -22.48
C PRO A 12 -11.27 -12.76 -22.15
N GLN A 13 -11.79 -11.76 -22.87
CA GLN A 13 -11.77 -10.38 -22.37
C GLN A 13 -12.58 -10.34 -21.07
N VAL A 14 -11.89 -10.16 -19.95
CA VAL A 14 -12.50 -10.13 -18.63
C VAL A 14 -13.31 -8.83 -18.50
N ALA A 15 -14.64 -8.93 -18.58
CA ALA A 15 -15.57 -7.83 -18.27
C ALA A 15 -15.80 -7.64 -16.75
N GLY A 16 -15.03 -8.35 -15.91
CA GLY A 16 -14.91 -8.12 -14.47
C GLY A 16 -13.53 -7.57 -14.13
N LYS A 17 -13.32 -7.13 -12.89
CA LYS A 17 -11.99 -6.75 -12.36
C LYS A 17 -10.92 -7.76 -12.87
N PRO A 18 -9.73 -7.31 -13.35
CA PRO A 18 -9.14 -5.99 -13.23
C PRO A 18 -9.12 -5.25 -14.57
N GLY A 19 -9.85 -4.14 -14.65
CA GLY A 19 -9.71 -3.20 -15.76
C GLY A 19 -10.19 -1.82 -15.30
N PRO A 20 -9.51 -0.73 -15.68
CA PRO A 20 -9.91 0.64 -15.33
C PRO A 20 -11.32 0.97 -15.83
N ALA A 21 -11.83 0.24 -16.83
CA ALA A 21 -13.14 0.41 -17.43
C ALA A 21 -14.30 0.46 -16.41
N LEU A 22 -14.25 -0.33 -15.33
CA LEU A 22 -15.30 -0.28 -14.30
C LEU A 22 -15.28 1.02 -13.50
N LEU A 23 -14.10 1.54 -13.17
CA LEU A 23 -13.95 2.83 -12.50
C LEU A 23 -14.34 3.97 -13.44
N THR A 24 -13.86 3.92 -14.69
CA THR A 24 -14.23 4.91 -15.71
C THR A 24 -15.74 4.93 -15.93
N GLU A 25 -16.39 3.77 -16.06
CA GLU A 25 -17.85 3.68 -16.18
C GLU A 25 -18.54 4.27 -14.94
N ALA A 26 -18.07 3.97 -13.73
CA ALA A 26 -18.63 4.55 -12.51
C ALA A 26 -18.54 6.09 -12.51
N LEU A 27 -17.41 6.66 -12.97
CA LEU A 27 -17.23 8.10 -13.10
C LEU A 27 -18.17 8.71 -14.15
N THR A 28 -18.53 7.98 -15.23
CA THR A 28 -19.48 8.50 -16.24
C THR A 28 -20.92 8.63 -15.72
N ARG A 29 -21.24 8.08 -14.54
CA ARG A 29 -22.61 8.09 -13.98
C ARG A 29 -22.98 9.41 -13.29
N GLY A 30 -22.05 10.35 -13.16
CA GLY A 30 -22.30 11.65 -12.54
C GLY A 30 -21.14 12.60 -12.70
N GLU A 31 -21.28 13.79 -12.13
CA GLU A 31 -20.19 14.76 -12.02
C GLU A 31 -19.50 14.58 -10.67
N PHE A 32 -18.25 14.10 -10.70
CA PHE A 32 -17.41 13.92 -9.54
C PHE A 32 -16.16 14.78 -9.68
N TYR A 33 -15.78 15.50 -8.62
CA TYR A 33 -14.64 16.43 -8.65
C TYR A 33 -13.37 15.87 -8.00
N ALA A 34 -13.51 15.01 -6.99
CA ALA A 34 -12.40 14.42 -6.26
C ALA A 34 -12.75 12.97 -5.81
N PRO A 35 -12.89 12.03 -6.75
CA PRO A 35 -13.19 10.64 -6.42
C PRO A 35 -12.00 9.97 -5.71
N LEU A 36 -12.30 9.10 -4.75
CA LEU A 36 -11.34 8.27 -4.02
C LEU A 36 -11.73 6.80 -4.18
N VAL A 37 -10.78 5.95 -4.57
CA VAL A 37 -10.99 4.50 -4.60
C VAL A 37 -10.67 3.94 -3.21
N VAL A 38 -11.54 3.07 -2.68
CA VAL A 38 -11.30 2.37 -1.41
C VAL A 38 -11.36 0.87 -1.65
N GLY A 39 -10.36 0.13 -1.18
CA GLY A 39 -10.30 -1.32 -1.37
C GLY A 39 -9.22 -1.99 -0.54
N ASP A 40 -9.17 -3.32 -0.59
CA ASP A 40 -8.27 -4.17 0.20
C ASP A 40 -7.30 -4.98 -0.68
N ARG A 41 -7.42 -4.86 -2.00
CA ARG A 41 -6.63 -5.62 -2.98
C ARG A 41 -5.76 -4.73 -3.85
N LEU A 42 -4.45 -4.99 -3.82
CA LEU A 42 -3.44 -4.32 -4.63
C LEU A 42 -3.63 -4.60 -6.13
N ASP A 43 -3.87 -5.86 -6.49
CA ASP A 43 -3.96 -6.33 -7.88
C ASP A 43 -5.26 -5.96 -8.60
N THR A 44 -6.25 -5.48 -7.86
CA THR A 44 -7.54 -5.07 -8.43
C THR A 44 -7.93 -3.65 -8.09
N ASP A 45 -8.08 -3.29 -6.82
CA ASP A 45 -8.67 -2.00 -6.45
C ASP A 45 -7.64 -0.90 -6.63
N ILE A 46 -6.44 -1.11 -6.08
CA ILE A 46 -5.36 -0.14 -6.16
C ILE A 46 -4.78 -0.05 -7.57
N ALA A 47 -4.55 -1.20 -8.22
CA ALA A 47 -4.14 -1.24 -9.63
C ALA A 47 -5.13 -0.50 -10.56
N ALA A 48 -6.44 -0.67 -10.34
CA ALA A 48 -7.43 0.01 -11.16
C ALA A 48 -7.51 1.51 -10.84
N ALA A 49 -7.32 1.92 -9.58
CA ALA A 49 -7.23 3.32 -9.19
C ALA A 49 -6.05 4.01 -9.87
N ASN A 50 -4.86 3.39 -9.80
CA ASN A 50 -3.64 3.91 -10.44
C ASN A 50 -3.79 3.98 -11.97
N ALA A 51 -4.34 2.94 -12.60
CA ALA A 51 -4.60 2.94 -14.04
C ALA A 51 -5.61 4.02 -14.47
N ALA A 52 -6.50 4.45 -13.57
CA ALA A 52 -7.44 5.54 -13.77
C ALA A 52 -6.91 6.90 -13.28
N ALA A 53 -5.65 6.98 -12.82
CA ALA A 53 -5.04 8.16 -12.21
C ALA A 53 -5.87 8.75 -11.04
N LEU A 54 -6.49 7.89 -10.24
CA LEU A 54 -7.27 8.26 -9.07
C LEU A 54 -6.49 7.97 -7.78
N PRO A 55 -6.66 8.80 -6.73
CA PRO A 55 -6.14 8.47 -5.41
C PRO A 55 -6.85 7.22 -4.87
N SER A 56 -6.14 6.47 -4.02
CA SER A 56 -6.67 5.26 -3.40
C SER A 56 -6.34 5.14 -1.91
N LEU A 57 -7.30 4.66 -1.14
CA LEU A 57 -7.14 4.23 0.25
C LEU A 57 -7.18 2.71 0.30
N MET A 58 -6.06 2.11 0.68
CA MET A 58 -6.00 0.69 1.00
C MET A 58 -6.38 0.45 2.46
N VAL A 59 -7.35 -0.43 2.69
CA VAL A 59 -7.73 -0.89 4.04
C VAL A 59 -7.18 -2.30 4.30
N LEU A 60 -6.76 -2.55 5.55
CA LEU A 60 -6.09 -3.79 5.95
C LEU A 60 -7.03 -4.85 6.55
N THR A 61 -8.34 -4.75 6.29
CA THR A 61 -9.35 -5.70 6.76
C THR A 61 -9.54 -6.92 5.86
N GLY A 62 -8.90 -6.92 4.69
CA GLY A 62 -9.18 -7.87 3.62
C GLY A 62 -7.98 -8.70 3.19
N VAL A 63 -7.74 -8.77 1.88
CA VAL A 63 -6.82 -9.74 1.26
C VAL A 63 -5.35 -9.39 1.43
N ASN A 64 -4.93 -8.17 1.06
CA ASN A 64 -3.53 -7.79 1.11
C ASN A 64 -3.17 -7.20 2.49
N SER A 65 -1.98 -7.57 2.96
CA SER A 65 -1.43 -7.18 4.26
C SER A 65 -0.64 -5.88 4.20
N ALA A 66 -0.27 -5.34 5.37
CA ALA A 66 0.70 -4.24 5.48
C ALA A 66 2.03 -4.57 4.78
N ARG A 67 2.49 -5.82 4.89
CA ARG A 67 3.70 -6.30 4.22
C ARG A 67 3.56 -6.23 2.70
N ASP A 68 2.42 -6.66 2.16
CA ASP A 68 2.17 -6.57 0.71
C ASP A 68 2.16 -5.11 0.24
N ALA A 69 1.54 -4.20 1.00
CA ALA A 69 1.47 -2.78 0.68
C ALA A 69 2.85 -2.11 0.64
N VAL A 70 3.74 -2.45 1.58
CA VAL A 70 5.14 -1.95 1.59
C VAL A 70 5.92 -2.45 0.37
N GLY A 71 5.73 -3.71 -0.02
CA GLY A 71 6.40 -4.32 -1.17
C GLY A 71 5.75 -4.01 -2.54
N ALA A 72 4.70 -3.20 -2.57
CA ALA A 72 3.91 -2.98 -3.78
C ALA A 72 4.71 -2.27 -4.88
N VAL A 73 4.66 -2.84 -6.08
CA VAL A 73 5.20 -2.21 -7.30
C VAL A 73 4.44 -0.92 -7.63
N ALA A 74 5.02 -0.08 -8.48
CA ALA A 74 4.49 1.26 -8.77
C ALA A 74 3.02 1.25 -9.22
N GLU A 75 2.63 0.28 -10.04
CA GLU A 75 1.26 0.14 -10.56
C GLU A 75 0.25 -0.25 -9.47
N GLN A 76 0.72 -0.80 -8.36
CA GLN A 76 -0.12 -1.32 -7.27
C GLN A 76 0.03 -0.51 -5.97
N ARG A 77 0.78 0.59 -5.98
CA ARG A 77 1.03 1.37 -4.78
C ARG A 77 -0.20 2.22 -4.39
N PRO A 78 -0.71 2.12 -3.17
CA PRO A 78 -1.82 2.96 -2.73
C PRO A 78 -1.37 4.39 -2.42
N THR A 79 -2.30 5.34 -2.40
CA THR A 79 -2.02 6.73 -1.96
C THR A 79 -2.03 6.81 -0.44
N TYR A 80 -3.00 6.14 0.18
CA TYR A 80 -3.24 6.13 1.62
C TYR A 80 -3.36 4.70 2.13
N ILE A 81 -2.96 4.46 3.38
CA ILE A 81 -3.17 3.19 4.08
C ILE A 81 -3.93 3.49 5.37
N GLY A 82 -4.96 2.71 5.65
CA GLY A 82 -5.69 2.74 6.92
C GLY A 82 -6.05 1.33 7.40
N HIS A 83 -6.38 1.19 8.68
CA HIS A 83 -6.81 -0.11 9.23
C HIS A 83 -8.09 -0.60 8.54
N ASP A 84 -9.10 0.26 8.52
CA ASP A 84 -10.45 -0.05 8.05
C ASP A 84 -11.16 1.24 7.63
N LEU A 85 -12.47 1.16 7.35
CA LEU A 85 -13.26 2.30 6.89
C LEU A 85 -13.34 3.46 7.90
N ARG A 86 -13.01 3.26 9.17
CA ARG A 86 -12.88 4.37 10.14
C ARG A 86 -11.78 5.36 9.73
N ALA A 87 -10.81 4.93 8.90
CA ALA A 87 -9.81 5.82 8.31
C ALA A 87 -10.45 6.96 7.49
N LEU A 88 -11.65 6.78 6.93
CA LEU A 88 -12.36 7.84 6.20
C LEU A 88 -12.75 9.04 7.10
N LEU A 89 -12.63 8.90 8.42
CA LEU A 89 -12.89 9.96 9.39
C LEU A 89 -11.60 10.66 9.87
N LEU A 90 -10.44 10.20 9.41
CA LEU A 90 -9.13 10.73 9.79
C LEU A 90 -8.65 11.75 8.75
N ASP A 91 -7.68 12.56 9.15
CA ASP A 91 -7.03 13.51 8.24
C ASP A 91 -6.19 12.76 7.20
N ALA A 92 -6.25 13.23 5.95
CA ALA A 92 -5.56 12.59 4.83
C ALA A 92 -4.03 12.58 5.01
N ASP A 93 -3.46 13.62 5.64
CA ASP A 93 -2.03 13.71 5.91
C ASP A 93 -1.58 12.60 6.88
N GLY A 94 -2.45 12.24 7.84
CA GLY A 94 -2.21 11.14 8.76
C GLY A 94 -2.27 9.74 8.11
N LEU A 95 -2.86 9.63 6.92
CA LEU A 95 -3.03 8.35 6.20
C LEU A 95 -2.04 8.17 5.04
N ALA A 96 -1.39 9.24 4.61
CA ALA A 96 -0.57 9.28 3.41
C ALA A 96 0.67 8.39 3.53
N ILE A 97 1.01 7.70 2.44
CA ILE A 97 2.32 7.04 2.33
C ILE A 97 3.40 8.10 2.13
N GLY A 98 4.45 8.03 2.93
CA GLY A 98 5.54 9.01 2.91
C GLY A 98 6.24 9.10 4.27
N PRO A 99 7.21 10.03 4.42
CA PRO A 99 7.92 10.25 5.66
C PRO A 99 6.97 10.52 6.83
N GLN A 100 7.25 9.90 7.98
CA GLN A 100 6.47 10.06 9.21
C GLN A 100 7.40 10.57 10.33
N PRO A 101 6.98 11.55 11.13
CA PRO A 101 7.84 12.19 12.14
C PRO A 101 8.32 11.22 13.23
N GLN A 102 7.58 10.14 13.48
CA GLN A 102 7.94 9.10 14.46
C GLN A 102 9.14 8.26 14.01
N TRP A 103 9.47 8.22 12.72
CA TRP A 103 10.41 7.27 12.14
C TRP A 103 11.49 7.95 11.29
N GLN A 104 12.75 7.62 11.56
CA GLN A 104 13.85 7.93 10.67
C GLN A 104 14.26 6.66 9.92
N ILE A 105 14.26 6.71 8.59
CA ILE A 105 14.69 5.59 7.75
C ILE A 105 15.92 6.02 6.97
N SER A 106 17.01 5.26 7.11
CA SER A 106 18.21 5.39 6.28
C SER A 106 18.29 4.23 5.30
N VAL A 107 18.86 4.50 4.12
CA VAL A 107 19.02 3.50 3.07
C VAL A 107 20.52 3.38 2.75
N ASP A 108 21.05 2.17 2.85
CA ASP A 108 22.40 1.81 2.42
C ASP A 108 22.32 0.64 1.44
N GLY A 109 22.51 0.91 0.15
CA GLY A 109 22.34 -0.07 -0.93
C GLY A 109 20.92 -0.64 -0.96
N THR A 110 20.77 -1.89 -0.53
CA THR A 110 19.48 -2.60 -0.47
C THR A 110 19.03 -2.86 0.97
N THR A 111 19.60 -2.17 1.95
CA THR A 111 19.22 -2.28 3.35
C THR A 111 18.58 -0.98 3.80
N LEU A 112 17.34 -1.08 4.30
CA LEU A 112 16.67 0.03 4.99
C LEU A 112 16.80 -0.18 6.49
N THR A 113 17.39 0.77 7.19
CA THR A 113 17.49 0.75 8.65
C THR A 113 16.52 1.77 9.23
N VAL A 114 15.63 1.31 10.11
CA VAL A 114 14.61 2.14 10.76
C VAL A 114 15.00 2.45 12.20
N ALA A 115 14.90 3.72 12.60
CA ALA A 115 15.08 4.20 13.96
C ALA A 115 13.83 5.00 14.41
N GLY A 116 13.54 4.98 15.71
CA GLY A 116 12.57 5.90 16.31
C GLY A 116 13.13 7.32 16.39
N ALA A 117 12.36 8.32 15.95
CA ALA A 117 12.77 9.72 15.91
C ALA A 117 12.05 10.59 16.95
N GLN A 118 10.74 10.38 17.14
CA GLN A 118 9.92 11.16 18.08
C GLN A 118 8.91 10.25 18.80
N PRO A 119 9.26 9.69 19.99
CA PRO A 119 8.41 8.74 20.71
C PRO A 119 7.18 9.38 21.38
N GLU A 120 7.07 10.71 21.40
CA GLU A 120 6.00 11.46 22.08
C GLU A 120 4.86 11.91 21.14
N GLU A 121 4.99 11.73 19.82
CA GLU A 121 3.89 11.99 18.89
C GLU A 121 2.97 10.76 18.76
N ASP A 122 1.67 11.02 18.84
CA ASP A 122 0.63 9.99 18.87
C ASP A 122 0.60 9.19 17.55
N ASP A 123 1.19 8.00 17.56
CA ASP A 123 0.99 6.96 16.53
C ASP A 123 -0.39 6.32 16.74
N SER A 124 -1.43 7.16 16.68
CA SER A 124 -2.78 6.84 17.16
C SER A 124 -3.40 5.60 16.52
N ASP A 125 -2.92 5.22 15.33
CA ASP A 125 -3.36 4.02 14.62
C ASP A 125 -2.26 2.98 14.40
N GLY A 126 -1.03 3.18 14.84
CA GLY A 126 0.03 2.17 14.72
C GLY A 126 0.51 1.89 13.29
N LEU A 127 0.01 2.61 12.27
CA LEU A 127 0.32 2.40 10.85
C LEU A 127 1.39 3.36 10.32
N SER A 128 1.84 4.33 11.11
CA SER A 128 2.88 5.26 10.70
C SER A 128 4.15 4.54 10.20
N ILE A 129 4.57 3.45 10.84
CA ILE A 129 5.74 2.67 10.40
C ILE A 129 5.52 2.03 9.01
N VAL A 130 4.30 1.56 8.74
CA VAL A 130 3.94 0.95 7.45
C VAL A 130 3.99 2.01 6.35
N ARG A 131 3.43 3.20 6.62
CA ARG A 131 3.41 4.34 5.68
C ARG A 131 4.82 4.85 5.40
N ALA A 132 5.64 5.00 6.44
CA ALA A 132 7.03 5.43 6.34
C ALA A 132 7.86 4.45 5.51
N LEU A 133 7.78 3.16 5.83
CA LEU A 133 8.56 2.14 5.15
C LEU A 133 8.10 1.95 3.69
N ALA A 134 6.80 1.97 3.42
CA ALA A 134 6.29 1.92 2.05
C ALA A 134 6.81 3.10 1.21
N GLY A 135 6.86 4.31 1.79
CA GLY A 135 7.44 5.49 1.15
C GLY A 135 8.94 5.35 0.88
N ALA A 136 9.70 4.83 1.84
CA ALA A 136 11.15 4.63 1.69
C ALA A 136 11.49 3.54 0.66
N VAL A 137 10.78 2.40 0.66
CA VAL A 137 10.94 1.33 -0.34
C VAL A 137 10.61 1.84 -1.74
N ALA A 138 9.59 2.68 -1.83
CA ALA A 138 9.18 3.35 -3.06
C ALA A 138 10.26 4.29 -3.62
N GLU A 139 10.78 5.18 -2.77
CA GLU A 139 11.79 6.17 -3.14
C GLU A 139 13.13 5.52 -3.50
N ALA A 140 13.49 4.44 -2.82
CA ALA A 140 14.71 3.67 -3.10
C ALA A 140 14.59 2.71 -4.29
N GLU A 141 13.43 2.64 -4.97
CA GLU A 141 13.16 1.74 -6.09
C GLU A 141 13.46 0.25 -5.76
N LEU A 142 13.07 -0.17 -4.56
CA LEU A 142 13.33 -1.52 -4.05
C LEU A 142 12.13 -2.48 -4.22
N ALA A 143 10.94 -1.96 -4.52
CA ALA A 143 9.77 -2.80 -4.77
C ALA A 143 10.01 -3.79 -5.93
N GLY A 144 9.71 -5.07 -5.70
CA GLY A 144 9.95 -6.15 -6.68
C GLY A 144 11.42 -6.60 -6.81
N ARG A 145 12.29 -6.19 -5.88
CA ARG A 145 13.70 -6.58 -5.82
C ARG A 145 14.04 -7.05 -4.41
N PRO A 146 15.07 -7.90 -4.24
CA PRO A 146 15.53 -8.27 -2.90
C PRO A 146 16.07 -7.08 -2.13
N PHE A 147 15.59 -6.89 -0.89
CA PHE A 147 16.09 -5.91 0.06
C PHE A 147 16.01 -6.43 1.50
N THR A 148 16.60 -5.73 2.46
CA THR A 148 16.53 -6.07 3.89
C THR A 148 16.04 -4.89 4.68
N VAL A 149 15.21 -5.15 5.68
CA VAL A 149 14.75 -4.14 6.64
C VAL A 149 15.31 -4.49 8.01
N GLU A 150 16.01 -3.54 8.61
CA GLU A 150 16.65 -3.66 9.91
C GLU A 150 16.13 -2.59 10.88
N SER A 151 16.26 -2.85 12.17
CA SER A 151 15.94 -1.90 13.24
C SER A 151 17.23 -1.38 13.89
N ALA A 152 17.31 -0.07 14.10
CA ALA A 152 18.40 0.56 14.85
C ALA A 152 18.18 0.55 16.38
N ASP A 153 16.93 0.39 16.82
CA ASP A 153 16.53 0.42 18.22
C ASP A 153 15.33 -0.50 18.51
N ASP A 154 15.05 -0.73 19.80
CA ASP A 154 13.98 -1.64 20.25
C ASP A 154 12.57 -1.15 19.89
N THR A 155 12.37 0.16 19.77
CA THR A 155 11.09 0.76 19.39
C THR A 155 10.76 0.42 17.94
N ALA A 156 11.71 0.66 17.04
CA ALA A 156 11.61 0.28 15.64
C ALA A 156 11.50 -1.25 15.49
N ALA A 157 12.26 -2.02 16.27
CA ALA A 157 12.19 -3.48 16.23
C ALA A 157 10.78 -3.98 16.58
N GLN A 158 10.16 -3.48 17.64
CA GLN A 158 8.80 -3.86 18.03
C GLN A 158 7.76 -3.48 16.96
N ALA A 159 7.82 -2.24 16.45
CA ALA A 159 6.87 -1.78 15.44
C ALA A 159 6.98 -2.57 14.13
N LEU A 160 8.22 -2.83 13.66
CA LEU A 160 8.46 -3.64 12.46
C LEU A 160 8.05 -5.10 12.66
N GLN A 161 8.29 -5.69 13.84
CA GLN A 161 7.88 -7.06 14.13
C GLN A 161 6.35 -7.19 14.20
N HIS A 162 5.66 -6.22 14.80
CA HIS A 162 4.20 -6.20 14.87
C HIS A 162 3.56 -6.35 13.49
N TRP A 163 4.11 -5.66 12.49
CA TRP A 163 3.63 -5.70 11.11
C TRP A 163 4.34 -6.72 10.21
N SER A 164 5.19 -7.58 10.78
CA SER A 164 5.99 -8.57 10.04
C SER A 164 6.83 -7.96 8.91
N LEU A 165 7.45 -6.80 9.16
CA LEU A 165 8.24 -6.03 8.19
C LEU A 165 9.75 -6.24 8.35
N LEU A 166 10.20 -6.70 9.51
CA LEU A 166 11.62 -6.91 9.83
C LEU A 166 12.22 -8.10 9.04
N GLY A 167 13.45 -7.94 8.55
CA GLY A 167 14.23 -9.00 7.90
C GLY A 167 14.27 -8.90 6.38
N THR A 168 14.52 -10.02 5.72
CA THR A 168 14.75 -10.07 4.26
C THR A 168 13.44 -10.05 3.47
N TRP A 169 13.47 -9.37 2.34
CA TRP A 169 12.37 -9.24 1.38
C TRP A 169 12.75 -9.87 0.04
N PRO A 170 11.80 -10.57 -0.61
CA PRO A 170 12.03 -11.24 -1.89
C PRO A 170 12.15 -10.27 -3.08
#